data_AF-A0A973KZG1-F1
#
_entry.id   AF-A0A973KZG1-F1
#
_cell.length_a   1.000
_cell.length_b   1.000
_cell.length_c   1.000
_cell.angle_alpha   90.00
_cell.angle_beta   90.00
_cell.angle_gamma   90.00
#
_symmetry.space_group_name_H-M   'P 1'
#
loop_
_entity.id
_entity.type
_entity.pdbx_description
1 polymer ?
#
loop_
_entity_poly.entity_id
_entity_poly.type
_entity_poly.pdbx_seq_one_letter_code
_entity_poly.pdbx_strand_id
1 'polypeptide(L)'
;MAFVESPVQLLNVLEWAYADGGDPEALTVVVLSPHDPMTRGQLRRMAELARDEGIAVRWEEARGGAGAPLKTIGGLRGPLR
;
A
#
# COMPACT_ATOMS: atom_id res chain seq x y z
N MET A 1 7.26 6.30 -1.82
CA MET A 1 6.64 5.13 -1.16
C MET A 1 5.54 5.62 -0.21
N ALA A 2 4.38 4.98 -0.19
CA ALA A 2 3.24 5.35 0.65
C ALA A 2 2.65 4.13 1.37
N PHE A 3 2.11 4.31 2.57
CA PHE A 3 1.48 3.27 3.38
C PHE A 3 -0.02 3.50 3.49
N VAL A 4 -0.82 2.45 3.30
CA VAL A 4 -2.28 2.53 3.35
C VAL A 4 -2.86 1.36 4.11
N GLU A 5 -3.87 1.60 4.93
CA GLU A 5 -4.62 0.60 5.71
C GLU A 5 -6.12 0.62 5.38
N SER A 6 -6.57 1.53 4.52
CA SER A 6 -7.97 1.63 4.11
C SER A 6 -8.14 2.04 2.65
N PRO A 7 -9.30 1.75 2.03
CA PRO A 7 -9.58 2.15 0.64
C PRO A 7 -9.46 3.66 0.39
N VAL A 8 -9.89 4.49 1.33
CA VAL A 8 -9.82 5.97 1.19
C VAL A 8 -8.39 6.47 1.23
N GLN A 9 -7.51 5.87 2.05
CA GLN A 9 -6.09 6.24 2.05
C GLN A 9 -5.41 5.87 0.74
N LEU A 10 -5.78 4.72 0.14
CA LEU A 10 -5.30 4.35 -1.19
C LEU A 10 -5.74 5.37 -2.23
N LEU A 11 -7.02 5.76 -2.25
CA LEU A 11 -7.51 6.77 -3.16
C LEU A 11 -6.74 8.10 -3.00
N ASN A 12 -6.59 8.60 -1.78
CA ASN A 12 -5.87 9.85 -1.52
C ASN A 12 -4.42 9.81 -2.02
N VAL A 13 -3.73 8.69 -1.82
CA VAL A 13 -2.35 8.50 -2.30
C VAL A 13 -2.29 8.54 -3.83
N LEU A 14 -3.24 7.92 -4.51
CA LEU A 14 -3.33 7.95 -5.97
C LEU A 14 -3.63 9.36 -6.47
N GLU A 15 -4.60 10.05 -5.86
CA GLU A 15 -4.96 11.42 -6.22
C GLU A 15 -3.76 12.37 -6.12
N TRP A 16 -2.96 12.27 -5.06
CA TRP A 16 -1.73 13.07 -4.94
C TRP A 16 -0.69 12.71 -5.99
N ALA A 17 -0.49 11.43 -6.30
CA ALA A 17 0.45 11.01 -7.32
C ALA A 17 0.11 11.59 -8.70
N TYR A 18 -1.19 11.61 -9.05
CA TYR A 18 -1.67 12.23 -10.28
C TYR A 18 -1.62 13.76 -10.23
N ALA A 19 -1.97 14.39 -9.11
CA ALA A 19 -2.03 15.85 -8.97
C ALA A 19 -0.65 16.52 -8.99
N ASP A 20 0.37 15.88 -8.40
CA ASP A 20 1.73 16.42 -8.35
C ASP A 20 2.50 16.23 -9.67
N GLY A 21 1.89 15.59 -10.69
CA GLY A 21 2.54 15.27 -11.96
C GLY A 21 3.70 14.28 -11.80
N GLY A 22 3.73 13.55 -10.68
CA GLY A 22 4.71 12.51 -10.42
C GLY A 22 4.47 11.32 -11.36
N ASP A 23 5.54 10.60 -11.67
CA ASP A 23 5.44 9.33 -12.39
C ASP A 23 4.76 8.28 -11.49
N PRO A 24 3.55 7.78 -11.82
CA PRO A 24 2.86 6.76 -11.03
C PRO A 24 3.66 5.45 -10.93
N GLU A 25 4.52 5.15 -11.91
CA GLU A 25 5.38 3.96 -11.89
C GLU A 25 6.49 4.07 -10.83
N ALA A 26 6.88 5.31 -10.46
CA ALA A 26 7.81 5.56 -9.37
C ALA A 26 7.18 5.43 -7.97
N LEU A 27 5.85 5.32 -7.88
CA LEU A 27 5.13 5.14 -6.62
C LEU A 27 5.04 3.66 -6.24
N THR A 28 5.66 3.31 -5.11
CA THR A 28 5.36 2.06 -4.39
C THR A 28 4.36 2.30 -3.26
N VAL A 29 3.20 1.64 -3.34
CA VAL A 29 2.19 1.58 -2.28
C VAL A 29 2.36 0.31 -1.46
N VAL A 30 2.38 0.44 -0.14
CA VAL A 30 2.42 -0.65 0.82
C VAL A 30 1.09 -0.72 1.56
N VAL A 31 0.33 -1.80 1.33
CA VAL A 31 -0.94 -2.05 1.99
C VAL A 31 -0.71 -2.81 3.30
N LEU A 32 -1.07 -2.18 4.41
CA LEU A 32 -1.09 -2.79 5.73
C LEU A 32 -2.45 -3.45 5.94
N SER A 33 -2.49 -4.77 5.88
CA SER A 33 -3.77 -5.47 5.80
C SER A 33 -4.67 -5.21 7.03
N PRO A 34 -5.94 -4.81 6.84
CA PRO A 34 -6.92 -4.73 7.91
C PRO A 34 -7.40 -6.12 8.34
N HIS A 35 -7.90 -6.24 9.57
CA HIS A 35 -8.40 -7.51 10.11
C HIS A 35 -9.83 -7.83 9.71
N ASP A 36 -10.67 -6.82 9.48
CA ASP A 36 -12.06 -7.04 9.14
C ASP A 36 -12.18 -7.50 7.66
N PRO A 37 -12.92 -8.59 7.39
CA PRO A 37 -12.98 -9.18 6.05
C PRO A 37 -13.49 -8.22 4.97
N MET A 38 -14.41 -7.32 5.32
CA MET A 38 -15.04 -6.39 4.38
C MET A 38 -14.03 -5.36 3.85
N THR A 39 -13.38 -4.61 4.74
CA THR A 39 -12.38 -3.60 4.36
C THR A 39 -11.21 -4.27 3.65
N ARG A 40 -10.81 -5.47 4.09
CA ARG A 40 -9.77 -6.26 3.43
C ARG A 40 -10.14 -6.60 1.99
N GLY A 41 -11.38 -7.05 1.75
CA GLY A 41 -11.88 -7.36 0.40
C GLY A 41 -11.96 -6.12 -0.50
N GLN A 42 -12.43 -4.99 0.03
CA GLN A 42 -12.45 -3.72 -0.70
C GLN A 42 -11.04 -3.25 -1.07
N LEU A 43 -10.11 -3.30 -0.11
CA LEU A 43 -8.75 -2.86 -0.32
C LEU A 43 -7.98 -3.76 -1.29
N ARG A 44 -8.29 -5.06 -1.36
CA ARG A 44 -7.76 -5.95 -2.41
C ARG A 44 -8.23 -5.53 -3.80
N ARG A 45 -9.52 -5.25 -3.99
CA ARG A 45 -10.04 -4.78 -5.28
C ARG A 45 -9.40 -3.46 -5.71
N MET A 46 -9.27 -2.52 -4.79
CA MET A 46 -8.58 -1.25 -5.09
C MET A 46 -7.10 -1.46 -5.42
N ALA A 47 -6.41 -2.37 -4.73
CA ALA A 47 -5.02 -2.70 -5.00
C ALA A 47 -4.84 -3.45 -6.33
N GLU A 48 -5.82 -4.21 -6.79
CA GLU A 48 -5.84 -4.82 -8.12
C GLU A 48 -5.97 -3.73 -9.19
N LEU A 49 -6.94 -2.82 -9.06
CA LEU A 49 -7.10 -1.68 -9.97
C LEU A 49 -5.82 -0.82 -10.07
N ALA A 50 -5.19 -0.50 -8.94
CA ALA A 50 -3.94 0.27 -8.95
C ALA A 50 -2.79 -0.46 -9.68
N ARG A 51 -2.72 -1.80 -9.59
CA ARG A 51 -1.72 -2.58 -10.33
C ARG A 51 -2.00 -2.60 -11.83
N ASP A 52 -3.26 -2.68 -12.21
CA ASP A 52 -3.68 -2.64 -13.61
C ASP A 52 -3.29 -1.29 -14.27
N GLU A 53 -3.21 -0.22 -13.48
CA GLU A 53 -2.71 1.11 -13.88
C GLU A 53 -1.16 1.24 -13.81
N GLY A 54 -0.43 0.15 -13.55
CA GLY A 54 1.05 0.13 -13.51
C GLY A 54 1.68 0.50 -12.17
N ILE A 55 0.88 0.73 -11.12
CA ILE A 55 1.39 1.17 -9.82
C ILE A 55 1.87 -0.03 -9.01
N ALA A 56 3.08 0.08 -8.44
CA ALA A 56 3.66 -0.99 -7.64
C ALA A 56 2.94 -1.09 -6.28
N VAL A 57 2.17 -2.17 -6.07
CA VAL A 57 1.46 -2.41 -4.80
C VAL A 57 1.98 -3.65 -4.07
N ARG A 58 2.53 -3.44 -2.87
CA ARG A 58 2.99 -4.48 -1.94
C ARG A 58 1.96 -4.69 -0.84
N TRP A 59 1.67 -5.95 -0.50
CA TRP A 59 0.74 -6.30 0.57
C TRP A 59 1.50 -6.86 1.77
N GLU A 60 1.29 -6.29 2.95
CA GLU A 60 1.98 -6.65 4.19
C GLU A 60 0.97 -7.01 5.28
N GLU A 61 1.11 -8.21 5.85
CA GLU A 61 0.32 -8.68 6.99
C GLU A 61 0.89 -8.07 8.29
N ALA A 62 0.77 -6.75 8.43
CA ALA A 62 1.46 -5.98 9.47
C ALA A 62 0.88 -6.15 10.89
N ARG A 63 -0.25 -6.85 11.03
CA ARG A 63 -0.99 -6.96 12.32
C ARG A 63 -0.93 -8.36 12.97
N GLY A 64 0.12 -9.15 12.68
CA GLY A 64 0.34 -10.51 13.20
C GLY A 64 0.97 -10.62 14.60
N GLY A 65 0.60 -9.77 15.56
CA GLY A 65 1.14 -9.79 16.93
C GLY A 65 2.47 -9.06 17.13
N ALA A 66 3.01 -9.13 18.35
CA ALA A 66 4.02 -8.22 18.95
C ALA A 66 5.37 -8.05 18.21
N GLY A 67 5.60 -8.69 17.07
CA GLY A 67 6.82 -8.56 16.25
C GLY A 67 6.61 -8.22 14.78
N ALA A 68 5.35 -8.09 14.31
CA ALA A 68 5.03 -7.83 12.91
C ALA A 68 5.57 -6.49 12.34
N PRO A 69 5.57 -5.37 13.09
CA PRO A 69 6.07 -4.09 12.58
C PRO A 69 7.56 -4.11 12.24
N LEU A 70 8.37 -4.86 13.00
CA LEU A 70 9.83 -4.93 12.82
C LEU A 70 10.22 -5.73 11.55
N LYS A 71 9.44 -6.75 11.17
CA LYS A 71 9.65 -7.49 9.91
C LYS A 71 9.27 -6.66 8.69
N THR A 72 8.16 -5.92 8.75
CA THR A 72 7.76 -5.00 7.68
C THR A 72 8.79 -3.90 7.47
N ILE A 73 9.28 -3.25 8.53
CA ILE A 73 10.35 -2.24 8.42
C ILE A 73 11.68 -2.85 7.92
N GLY A 74 12.02 -4.08 8.34
CA GLY A 74 13.20 -4.80 7.87
C GLY A 74 13.19 -5.11 6.36
N GLY A 75 12.02 -5.44 5.80
CA GLY A 75 11.83 -5.67 4.36
C GLY A 75 11.83 -4.40 3.50
N LEU A 76 11.65 -3.23 4.13
CA LEU A 76 11.58 -1.92 3.46
C LEU A 76 12.93 -1.18 3.43
N ARG A 77 13.99 -1.72 4.04
CA ARG A 77 15.34 -1.11 4.01
C ARG A 77 16.04 -1.18 2.65
N GLY A 78 15.59 -2.03 1.73
CA GLY A 78 16.11 -2.10 0.37
C GLY A 78 15.70 -0.90 -0.52
N PRO A 79 14.39 -0.59 -0.63
CA PRO A 79 13.88 0.52 -1.46
C PRO A 79 14.10 1.94 -0.91
N LEU A 80 14.73 2.10 0.26
CA LEU A 80 15.02 3.40 0.89
C LEU A 80 16.49 3.85 0.65
N ARG A 81 17.17 3.26 -0.33
CA ARG A 81 18.52 3.63 -0.77
C ARG A 81 18.50 4.22 -2.17
#